data_AF-A0A9D6JKM8-F1
#
_entry.id   AF-A0A9D6JKM8-F1
#
_cell.length_a   1.000
_cell.length_b   1.000
_cell.length_c   1.000
_cell.angle_alpha   90.00
_cell.angle_beta   90.00
_cell.angle_gamma   90.00
#
_symmetry.space_group_name_H-M   'P 1'
#
loop_
_entity.id
_entity.type
_entity.pdbx_description
1 polymer ?
#
loop_
_entity_poly.entity_id
_entity_poly.type
_entity_poly.pdbx_seq_one_letter_code
_entity_poly.pdbx_strand_id
1 'polypeptide(L)'
;MLFNSLEFIFLFLPIVFVGYYYLLHKRLFQGAKSLLVAASLFYYAWWNVNYLPIILLTLLFNYVVGNILSASPSNRCISRKVILVFSISLNLLLLGYYKYTDFLIENINFFTHIPIDSIDLVLPLAISFFTFQQIAYLIDCYKREADEYDFLNYALFVTFFPQLIAGPIVHHKEMMPQFDENRNYRWDAENFAVGLSIFALGLAKKVLLA
;
A
#
# COMPACT_ATOMS: atom_id res chain seq x y z
N MET A 1 7.99 -8.94 8.89
CA MET A 1 8.85 -8.51 10.00
C MET A 1 8.06 -7.50 10.83
N LEU A 2 8.10 -7.56 12.16
CA LEU A 2 7.36 -6.59 12.99
C LEU A 2 8.18 -5.31 13.14
N PHE A 3 7.51 -4.16 13.22
CA PHE A 3 8.18 -2.84 13.34
C PHE A 3 9.02 -2.68 14.62
N ASN A 4 8.66 -3.39 15.69
CA ASN A 4 9.39 -3.40 16.97
C ASN A 4 10.47 -4.49 17.04
N SER A 5 10.69 -5.26 15.97
CA SER A 5 11.69 -6.33 15.99
C SER A 5 13.10 -5.78 15.77
N LEU A 6 14.10 -6.46 16.33
CA LEU A 6 15.50 -6.03 16.21
C LEU A 6 15.98 -6.05 14.76
N GLU A 7 15.49 -7.01 13.96
CA GLU A 7 15.79 -7.11 12.53
C GLU A 7 15.26 -5.87 11.77
N PHE A 8 14.10 -5.34 12.16
CA PHE A 8 13.57 -4.12 11.55
C PHE A 8 14.44 -2.93 11.88
N ILE A 9 14.72 -2.75 13.17
CA ILE A 9 15.36 -1.56 13.71
C ILE A 9 16.83 -1.47 13.30
N PHE A 10 17.57 -2.58 13.37
CA PHE A 10 19.03 -2.57 13.23
C PHE A 10 19.52 -3.06 11.87
N LEU A 11 18.70 -3.78 11.08
CA LEU A 11 19.09 -4.27 9.76
C LEU A 11 18.28 -3.60 8.66
N PHE A 12 16.98 -3.85 8.59
CA PHE A 12 16.16 -3.42 7.46
C PHE A 12 16.10 -1.90 7.32
N LEU A 13 15.73 -1.17 8.38
CA LEU A 13 15.56 0.28 8.34
C LEU A 13 16.87 1.00 8.00
N PRO A 14 18.03 0.71 8.65
CA PRO A 14 19.30 1.34 8.30
C PRO A 14 19.75 1.04 6.87
N ILE A 15 19.60 -0.20 6.39
CA ILE A 15 19.98 -0.59 5.03
C ILE A 15 19.16 0.18 3.99
N VAL A 16 17.83 0.23 4.16
CA VAL A 16 16.94 0.95 3.24
C VAL A 16 17.24 2.45 3.27
N PHE A 17 17.45 3.01 4.47
CA PHE A 17 17.74 4.42 4.65
C PHE A 17 19.07 4.85 4.01
N VAL A 18 20.15 4.10 4.27
CA VAL A 18 21.46 4.35 3.65
C VAL A 18 21.40 4.16 2.15
N GLY A 19 20.75 3.10 1.67
CA GLY A 19 20.58 2.85 0.23
C GLY A 19 19.80 3.97 -0.47
N TYR A 20 18.75 4.47 0.16
CA TYR A 20 17.93 5.56 -0.36
C TYR A 20 18.75 6.85 -0.52
N TYR A 21 19.42 7.31 0.53
CA TYR A 21 20.26 8.52 0.47
C TYR A 21 21.49 8.35 -0.43
N TYR A 22 22.05 7.14 -0.54
CA TYR A 22 23.14 6.86 -1.47
C TYR A 22 22.70 7.05 -2.93
N LEU A 23 21.53 6.53 -3.31
CA LEU A 23 20.98 6.69 -4.67
C LEU A 23 20.60 8.15 -4.95
N LEU A 24 20.06 8.86 -3.97
CA LEU A 24 19.80 10.30 -4.08
C LEU A 24 21.08 11.10 -4.28
N HIS A 25 22.15 10.78 -3.55
CA HIS A 25 23.45 11.44 -3.72
C HIS A 25 24.02 11.24 -5.14
N LYS A 26 23.78 10.07 -5.74
CA LYS A 26 24.12 9.78 -7.15
C LYS A 26 23.16 10.41 -8.16
N ARG A 27 22.16 11.18 -7.71
CA ARG A 27 21.08 11.78 -8.53
C ARG A 27 20.23 10.75 -9.28
N LEU A 28 20.18 9.51 -8.76
CA LEU A 28 19.38 8.42 -9.31
C LEU A 28 17.99 8.39 -8.65
N PHE A 29 17.17 9.41 -8.91
CA PHE A 29 15.87 9.57 -8.25
C PHE A 29 14.91 8.39 -8.48
N GLN A 30 14.78 7.94 -9.73
CA GLN A 30 13.98 6.75 -10.06
C GLN A 30 14.55 5.46 -9.45
N GLY A 31 15.87 5.38 -9.28
CA GLY A 31 16.52 4.29 -8.56
C GLY A 31 16.14 4.30 -7.08
N ALA A 32 16.11 5.47 -6.45
CA ALA A 32 15.71 5.61 -5.05
C ALA A 32 14.24 5.21 -4.82
N LYS A 33 13.32 5.61 -5.70
CA LYS A 33 11.92 5.17 -5.66
C LYS A 33 11.79 3.66 -5.88
N SER A 34 12.49 3.11 -6.87
CA SER A 34 12.56 1.66 -7.12
C SER A 34 13.07 0.87 -5.92
N LEU A 35 14.08 1.39 -5.22
CA LEU A 35 14.58 0.79 -3.98
C LEU A 35 13.49 0.76 -2.90
N LEU A 36 12.74 1.84 -2.72
CA LEU A 36 11.65 1.90 -1.74
C LEU A 36 10.53 0.90 -2.08
N VAL A 37 10.16 0.77 -3.35
CA VAL A 37 9.18 -0.23 -3.80
C VAL A 37 9.70 -1.64 -3.54
N ALA A 38 10.95 -1.94 -3.92
CA ALA A 38 11.56 -3.25 -3.70
C ALA A 38 11.66 -3.59 -2.21
N ALA A 39 12.12 -2.66 -1.37
CA ALA A 39 12.17 -2.81 0.07
C ALA A 39 10.77 -3.03 0.67
N SER A 40 9.76 -2.36 0.12
CA SER A 40 8.38 -2.49 0.58
C SER A 40 7.75 -3.84 0.22
N LEU A 41 7.96 -4.30 -1.01
CA LEU A 41 7.54 -5.64 -1.43
C LEU A 41 8.27 -6.74 -0.66
N PHE A 42 9.56 -6.55 -0.36
CA PHE A 42 10.32 -7.45 0.50
C PHE A 42 9.74 -7.48 1.92
N TYR A 43 9.45 -6.32 2.50
CA TYR A 43 8.85 -6.22 3.83
C TYR A 43 7.48 -6.92 3.91
N TYR A 44 6.67 -6.78 2.86
CA TYR A 44 5.40 -7.50 2.71
C TYR A 44 5.61 -9.01 2.60
N ALA A 45 6.51 -9.45 1.71
CA ALA A 45 6.81 -10.86 1.46
C ALA A 45 7.43 -11.57 2.69
N TRP A 46 8.06 -10.81 3.60
CA TRP A 46 8.58 -11.36 4.86
C TRP A 46 7.51 -12.04 5.71
N TRP A 47 6.24 -11.60 5.61
CA TRP A 47 5.16 -12.26 6.32
C TRP A 47 4.82 -13.62 5.68
N ASN A 48 4.49 -13.59 4.39
CA ASN A 48 4.23 -14.80 3.62
C ASN A 48 4.37 -14.47 2.12
N VAL A 49 5.32 -15.14 1.47
CA VAL A 49 5.64 -14.93 0.04
C VAL A 49 4.48 -15.31 -0.87
N ASN A 50 3.60 -16.23 -0.45
CA ASN A 50 2.46 -16.71 -1.25
C ASN A 50 1.44 -15.59 -1.55
N TYR A 51 1.41 -14.52 -0.75
CA TYR A 51 0.52 -13.37 -0.98
C TYR A 51 1.13 -12.27 -1.83
N LEU A 52 2.44 -12.33 -2.11
CA LEU A 52 3.11 -11.35 -2.97
C LEU A 52 2.47 -11.24 -4.37
N PRO A 53 2.08 -12.35 -5.03
CA PRO A 53 1.35 -12.26 -6.30
C PRO A 53 0.02 -11.51 -6.20
N ILE A 54 -0.67 -11.56 -5.05
CA ILE A 54 -1.97 -10.90 -4.87
C ILE A 54 -1.81 -9.38 -4.87
N ILE A 55 -0.87 -8.86 -4.07
CA ILE A 55 -0.62 -7.41 -4.04
C ILE A 55 -0.12 -6.93 -5.40
N LEU A 56 0.74 -7.69 -6.09
CA LEU A 56 1.23 -7.32 -7.42
C LEU A 56 0.13 -7.33 -8.48
N LEU A 57 -0.75 -8.32 -8.48
CA LEU A 57 -1.84 -8.42 -9.44
C LEU A 57 -2.88 -7.33 -9.22
N THR A 58 -3.26 -7.07 -7.97
CA THR A 58 -4.19 -5.97 -7.63
C THR A 58 -3.62 -4.60 -7.94
N LEU A 59 -2.32 -4.39 -7.68
CA LEU A 59 -1.60 -3.18 -8.05
C LEU A 59 -1.59 -3.00 -9.56
N LEU A 60 -1.19 -4.01 -10.34
CA LEU A 60 -1.20 -3.91 -11.80
C LEU A 60 -2.60 -3.65 -12.37
N PHE A 61 -3.62 -4.35 -11.86
CA PHE A 61 -5.00 -4.17 -12.27
C PHE A 61 -5.49 -2.74 -12.02
N ASN A 62 -5.33 -2.24 -10.78
CA ASN A 62 -5.80 -0.92 -10.40
C ASN A 62 -5.03 0.21 -11.09
N TYR A 63 -3.74 0.01 -11.38
CA TYR A 63 -2.96 0.93 -12.20
C TYR A 63 -3.52 1.05 -13.62
N VAL A 64 -3.76 -0.08 -14.28
CA VAL A 64 -4.32 -0.11 -15.65
C VAL A 64 -5.69 0.55 -15.67
N VAL A 65 -6.56 0.24 -14.72
CA VAL A 65 -7.88 0.87 -14.59
C VAL A 65 -7.77 2.37 -14.32
N GLY A 66 -6.89 2.79 -13.41
CA GLY A 66 -6.65 4.21 -13.10
C GLY A 66 -6.25 4.99 -14.34
N ASN A 67 -5.29 4.49 -15.10
CA ASN A 67 -4.89 5.07 -16.39
C ASN A 67 -6.04 5.12 -17.41
N ILE A 68 -6.84 4.06 -17.50
CA ILE A 68 -8.01 4.03 -18.38
C ILE A 68 -9.03 5.10 -17.96
N LEU A 69 -9.21 5.33 -16.65
CA LEU A 69 -10.12 6.33 -16.09
C LEU A 69 -9.62 7.76 -16.34
N SER A 70 -8.32 8.03 -16.17
CA SER A 70 -7.72 9.36 -16.37
C SER A 70 -7.65 9.73 -17.87
N ALA A 71 -7.27 8.78 -18.73
CA ALA A 71 -7.11 9.01 -20.17
C ALA A 71 -8.45 9.01 -20.96
N SER A 72 -9.58 8.62 -20.36
CA SER A 72 -10.82 8.45 -21.12
C SER A 72 -11.47 9.80 -21.51
N PRO A 73 -11.66 10.07 -22.81
CA PRO A 73 -12.53 11.17 -23.24
C PRO A 73 -14.00 10.87 -22.85
N SER A 74 -14.82 11.93 -22.77
CA SER A 74 -16.22 11.84 -22.34
C SER A 74 -17.12 11.00 -23.27
N ASN A 75 -16.64 10.61 -24.45
CA ASN A 75 -17.41 9.95 -25.52
C ASN A 75 -17.08 8.45 -25.72
N ARG A 76 -16.61 7.73 -24.69
CA ARG A 76 -16.41 6.27 -24.80
C ARG A 76 -17.74 5.50 -24.77
N CYS A 77 -17.75 4.32 -25.41
CA CYS A 77 -18.86 3.37 -25.39
C CYS A 77 -19.23 2.89 -23.98
N ILE A 78 -18.27 2.85 -23.04
CA ILE A 78 -18.50 2.49 -21.64
C ILE A 78 -18.28 3.74 -20.79
N SER A 79 -19.26 4.08 -19.96
CA SER A 79 -19.17 5.21 -19.03
C SER A 79 -18.06 4.99 -18.00
N ARG A 80 -17.27 6.05 -17.73
CA ARG A 80 -16.23 6.07 -16.68
C ARG A 80 -16.78 5.61 -15.32
N LYS A 81 -18.05 5.92 -15.03
CA LYS A 81 -18.72 5.51 -13.79
C LYS A 81 -18.88 4.00 -13.68
N VAL A 82 -19.16 3.31 -14.80
CA VAL A 82 -19.29 1.84 -14.83
C VAL A 82 -17.92 1.20 -14.57
N ILE A 83 -16.86 1.69 -15.20
CA ILE A 83 -15.49 1.22 -14.99
C ILE A 83 -15.08 1.37 -13.52
N LEU A 84 -15.36 2.54 -12.92
CA LEU A 84 -15.07 2.80 -11.52
C LEU A 84 -15.83 1.85 -10.60
N VAL A 85 -17.16 1.74 -10.76
CA VAL A 85 -17.99 0.86 -9.92
C VAL A 85 -17.54 -0.59 -10.04
N PHE A 86 -17.30 -1.08 -11.26
CA PHE A 86 -16.80 -2.44 -11.48
C PHE A 86 -15.47 -2.69 -10.76
N SER A 87 -14.53 -1.76 -10.85
CA SER A 87 -13.20 -1.91 -10.27
C SER A 87 -13.22 -1.81 -8.75
N ILE A 88 -14.04 -0.91 -8.18
CA ILE A 88 -14.29 -0.87 -6.73
C ILE A 88 -14.93 -2.17 -6.25
N SER A 89 -15.93 -2.69 -6.97
CA SER A 89 -16.58 -3.95 -6.64
C SER A 89 -15.60 -5.12 -6.64
N LEU A 90 -14.67 -5.20 -7.59
CA LEU A 90 -13.63 -6.24 -7.60
C LEU A 90 -12.67 -6.13 -6.40
N ASN A 91 -12.24 -4.91 -6.05
CA ASN A 91 -11.42 -4.67 -4.86
C ASN A 91 -12.13 -5.09 -3.57
N LEU A 92 -13.41 -4.72 -3.42
CA LEU A 92 -14.23 -5.10 -2.28
C LEU A 92 -14.56 -6.59 -2.26
N LEU A 93 -14.73 -7.22 -3.43
CA LEU A 93 -14.95 -8.66 -3.53
C LEU A 93 -13.72 -9.43 -3.06
N LEU A 94 -12.51 -9.03 -3.47
CA LEU A 94 -11.27 -9.63 -3.02
C LEU A 94 -11.09 -9.48 -1.50
N LEU A 95 -11.37 -8.29 -0.96
CA LEU A 95 -11.36 -8.07 0.49
C LEU A 95 -12.43 -8.90 1.20
N GLY A 96 -13.62 -8.99 0.61
CA GLY A 96 -14.74 -9.83 1.05
C GLY A 96 -14.33 -11.29 1.19
N TYR A 97 -13.74 -11.82 0.12
CA TYR A 97 -13.25 -13.19 0.04
C TYR A 97 -12.21 -13.50 1.11
N TYR A 98 -11.17 -12.67 1.26
CA TYR A 98 -10.12 -12.96 2.23
C TYR A 98 -10.50 -12.67 3.68
N LYS A 99 -11.41 -11.73 3.94
CA LYS A 99 -11.69 -11.25 5.30
C LYS A 99 -12.98 -11.78 5.90
N TYR A 100 -14.00 -12.03 5.09
CA TYR A 100 -15.34 -12.30 5.58
C TYR A 100 -15.89 -13.67 5.15
N THR A 101 -15.16 -14.48 4.37
CA THR A 101 -15.67 -15.78 3.92
C THR A 101 -15.99 -16.71 5.08
N ASP A 102 -15.05 -16.93 6.00
CA ASP A 102 -15.29 -17.83 7.14
C ASP A 102 -16.37 -17.26 8.08
N PHE A 103 -16.39 -15.94 8.30
CA PHE A 103 -17.48 -15.28 9.02
C PHE A 103 -18.84 -15.51 8.37
N LEU A 104 -18.94 -15.44 7.05
CA LEU A 104 -20.19 -15.70 6.32
C LEU A 104 -20.61 -17.16 6.43
N ILE A 105 -19.66 -18.09 6.32
CA ILE A 105 -19.89 -19.54 6.49
C ILE A 105 -20.44 -19.83 7.90
N GLU A 106 -19.80 -19.29 8.94
CA GLU A 106 -20.24 -19.45 10.33
C GLU A 106 -21.67 -18.93 10.55
N ASN A 107 -22.02 -17.77 10.00
CA ASN A 107 -23.37 -17.23 10.10
C ASN A 107 -24.41 -18.09 9.36
N ILE A 108 -24.07 -18.56 8.15
CA ILE A 108 -24.97 -19.45 7.39
C ILE A 108 -25.19 -20.75 8.17
N ASN A 109 -24.13 -21.35 8.72
CA ASN A 109 -24.23 -22.56 9.54
C ASN A 109 -25.10 -22.33 10.78
N PHE A 110 -24.97 -21.15 11.41
CA PHE A 110 -25.78 -20.78 12.57
C PHE A 110 -27.28 -20.70 12.25
N PHE A 111 -27.66 -20.11 11.11
CA PHE A 111 -29.07 -19.94 10.73
C PHE A 111 -29.69 -21.16 10.06
N THR A 112 -28.91 -21.92 9.28
CA THR A 112 -29.42 -23.02 8.46
C THR A 112 -29.18 -24.39 9.06
N HIS A 113 -28.32 -24.49 10.09
CA HIS A 113 -27.84 -25.75 10.67
C HIS A 113 -27.20 -26.71 9.64
N ILE A 114 -26.81 -26.19 8.46
CA ILE A 114 -26.03 -26.94 7.47
C ILE A 114 -24.57 -26.90 7.92
N PRO A 115 -23.86 -28.04 8.01
CA PRO A 115 -22.44 -28.06 8.35
C PRO A 115 -21.60 -27.78 7.11
N ILE A 116 -21.39 -26.50 6.79
CA ILE A 116 -20.42 -26.09 5.77
C ILE A 116 -19.07 -25.91 6.47
N ASP A 117 -18.04 -26.65 6.03
CA ASP A 117 -16.70 -26.52 6.61
C ASP A 117 -16.10 -25.13 6.30
N SER A 118 -15.43 -24.54 7.30
CA SER A 118 -14.65 -23.30 7.12
C SER A 118 -13.47 -23.54 6.19
N ILE A 119 -13.07 -22.51 5.45
CA ILE A 119 -11.95 -22.58 4.49
C ILE A 119 -10.62 -22.24 5.20
N ASP A 120 -10.69 -21.68 6.42
CA ASP A 120 -9.56 -21.25 7.25
C ASP A 120 -8.58 -20.39 6.46
N LEU A 121 -9.14 -19.38 5.80
CA LEU A 121 -8.39 -18.59 4.83
C LEU A 121 -7.40 -17.68 5.55
N VAL A 122 -6.11 -17.97 5.44
CA VAL A 122 -5.08 -17.10 6.02
C VAL A 122 -5.13 -15.73 5.34
N LEU A 123 -5.29 -14.69 6.15
CA LEU A 123 -5.43 -13.30 5.70
C LEU A 123 -4.08 -12.76 5.19
N PRO A 124 -4.03 -12.20 3.98
CA PRO A 124 -2.89 -11.43 3.54
C PRO A 124 -2.70 -10.23 4.46
N LEU A 125 -1.47 -10.02 4.91
CA LEU A 125 -1.12 -8.87 5.72
C LEU A 125 -1.57 -7.59 5.00
N ALA A 126 -2.11 -6.62 5.74
CA ALA A 126 -2.50 -5.31 5.19
C ALA A 126 -3.57 -5.30 4.08
N ILE A 127 -4.30 -6.41 3.83
CA ILE A 127 -5.29 -6.45 2.73
C ILE A 127 -6.31 -5.31 2.76
N SER A 128 -6.87 -5.03 3.93
CA SER A 128 -7.80 -3.90 4.06
C SER A 128 -7.14 -2.58 3.65
N PHE A 129 -5.89 -2.35 4.06
CA PHE A 129 -5.21 -1.08 3.87
C PHE A 129 -4.90 -0.83 2.39
N PHE A 130 -4.22 -1.77 1.72
CA PHE A 130 -3.90 -1.58 0.30
C PHE A 130 -5.17 -1.57 -0.56
N THR A 131 -6.22 -2.32 -0.19
CA THR A 131 -7.51 -2.27 -0.92
C THR A 131 -8.12 -0.87 -0.84
N PHE A 132 -8.22 -0.26 0.34
CA PHE A 132 -8.78 1.09 0.46
C PHE A 132 -7.90 2.16 -0.19
N GLN A 133 -6.58 2.00 -0.14
CA GLN A 133 -5.66 2.92 -0.80
C GLN A 133 -5.75 2.84 -2.33
N GLN A 134 -5.91 1.63 -2.89
CA GLN A 134 -6.18 1.43 -4.32
C GLN A 134 -7.53 2.01 -4.74
N ILE A 135 -8.59 1.85 -3.91
CA ILE A 135 -9.90 2.47 -4.15
C ILE A 135 -9.80 3.99 -4.12
N ALA A 136 -9.10 4.57 -3.15
CA ALA A 136 -8.89 6.02 -3.05
C ALA A 136 -8.20 6.55 -4.32
N TYR A 137 -7.16 5.87 -4.80
CA TYR A 137 -6.51 6.20 -6.06
C TYR A 137 -7.47 6.14 -7.26
N LEU A 138 -8.30 5.10 -7.39
CA LEU A 138 -9.28 5.01 -8.49
C LEU A 138 -10.29 6.17 -8.46
N ILE A 139 -10.73 6.59 -7.27
CA ILE A 139 -11.61 7.74 -7.09
C ILE A 139 -10.90 9.04 -7.50
N ASP A 140 -9.65 9.22 -7.07
CA ASP A 140 -8.83 10.38 -7.41
C ASP A 140 -8.62 10.46 -8.95
N CYS A 141 -8.35 9.34 -9.63
CA CYS A 141 -8.27 9.26 -11.09
C CYS A 141 -9.61 9.56 -11.78
N TYR A 142 -10.72 9.06 -11.24
CA TYR A 142 -12.05 9.36 -11.76
C TYR A 142 -12.36 10.86 -11.70
N LYS A 143 -12.03 11.50 -10.56
CA LYS A 143 -12.18 12.95 -10.34
C LYS A 143 -11.15 13.81 -11.08
N ARG A 144 -10.13 13.22 -11.71
CA ARG A 144 -8.96 13.92 -12.30
C ARG A 144 -8.17 14.74 -11.27
N GLU A 145 -8.13 14.24 -10.03
CA GLU A 145 -7.31 14.79 -8.95
C GLU A 145 -5.93 14.10 -8.90
N ALA A 146 -5.81 12.91 -9.51
CA ALA A 146 -4.56 12.20 -9.75
C ALA A 146 -4.44 11.83 -11.24
N ASP A 147 -3.64 12.61 -11.98
CA ASP A 147 -3.26 12.33 -13.37
C ASP A 147 -1.85 11.72 -13.43
N GLU A 148 -1.61 10.69 -12.60
CA GLU A 148 -0.30 10.04 -12.51
C GLU A 148 -0.22 8.82 -13.43
N TYR A 149 0.58 8.96 -14.49
CA TYR A 149 0.85 7.91 -15.48
C TYR A 149 2.11 7.10 -15.17
N ASP A 150 2.81 7.38 -14.06
CA ASP A 150 4.01 6.63 -13.68
C ASP A 150 3.65 5.46 -12.75
N PHE A 151 3.84 4.25 -13.27
CA PHE A 151 3.66 3.01 -12.53
C PHE A 151 4.51 2.98 -11.26
N LEU A 152 5.72 3.55 -11.28
CA LEU A 152 6.62 3.49 -10.15
C LEU A 152 6.12 4.33 -8.97
N ASN A 153 5.59 5.53 -9.24
CA ASN A 153 4.96 6.40 -8.25
C ASN A 153 3.73 5.72 -7.64
N TYR A 154 2.88 5.15 -8.50
CA TYR A 154 1.71 4.41 -8.05
C TYR A 154 2.08 3.18 -7.20
N ALA A 155 3.09 2.40 -7.63
CA ALA A 155 3.55 1.24 -6.89
C ALA A 155 4.12 1.64 -5.53
N LEU A 156 4.89 2.73 -5.47
CA LEU A 156 5.40 3.28 -4.23
C LEU A 156 4.25 3.72 -3.31
N PHE A 157 3.28 4.47 -3.82
CA PHE A 157 2.11 4.91 -3.07
C PHE A 157 1.38 3.74 -2.38
N VAL A 158 1.11 2.66 -3.11
CA VAL A 158 0.36 1.51 -2.58
C VAL A 158 1.19 0.65 -1.63
N THR A 159 2.49 0.48 -1.91
CA THR A 159 3.30 -0.52 -1.20
C THR A 159 4.10 0.05 -0.03
N PHE A 160 4.25 1.37 0.09
CA PHE A 160 5.19 2.00 1.02
C PHE A 160 5.15 1.42 2.45
N PHE A 161 6.20 0.67 2.82
CA PHE A 161 6.21 -0.14 4.05
C PHE A 161 5.94 0.63 5.36
N PRO A 162 6.33 1.92 5.55
CA PRO A 162 6.00 2.65 6.76
C PRO A 162 4.49 2.81 6.95
N GLN A 163 3.74 2.83 5.85
CA GLN A 163 2.31 3.04 5.83
C GLN A 163 1.52 1.73 5.70
N LEU A 164 2.06 0.74 4.98
CA LEU A 164 1.34 -0.45 4.50
C LEU A 164 0.54 -1.19 5.59
N ILE A 165 1.07 -1.33 6.81
CA ILE A 165 0.41 -2.16 7.85
C ILE A 165 -0.64 -1.39 8.66
N ALA A 166 -0.34 -0.15 9.04
CA ALA A 166 -1.14 0.60 10.02
C ALA A 166 -1.00 2.12 9.90
N GLY A 167 -0.57 2.63 8.74
CA GLY A 167 -0.56 4.07 8.50
C GLY A 167 -1.98 4.64 8.32
N PRO A 168 -2.16 5.96 8.41
CA PRO A 168 -3.41 6.58 7.98
C PRO A 168 -3.63 6.33 6.48
N ILE A 169 -4.88 6.21 6.03
CA ILE A 169 -5.18 6.18 4.60
C ILE A 169 -4.93 7.58 4.05
N VAL A 170 -3.95 7.73 3.16
CA VAL A 170 -3.58 9.02 2.55
C VAL A 170 -3.95 9.04 1.08
N HIS A 171 -4.22 10.23 0.55
CA HIS A 171 -4.49 10.39 -0.88
C HIS A 171 -3.20 10.45 -1.70
N HIS A 172 -3.27 9.95 -2.92
CA HIS A 172 -2.12 9.92 -3.84
C HIS A 172 -1.57 11.34 -4.08
N LYS A 173 -2.48 12.30 -4.27
CA LYS A 173 -2.17 13.73 -4.50
C LYS A 173 -1.43 14.39 -3.33
N GLU A 174 -1.59 13.89 -2.11
CA GLU A 174 -0.94 14.46 -0.91
C GLU A 174 0.45 13.86 -0.70
N MET A 175 0.63 12.58 -1.04
CA MET A 175 1.85 11.83 -0.78
C MET A 175 2.90 12.01 -1.89
N MET A 176 2.52 11.86 -3.16
CA MET A 176 3.50 11.85 -4.26
C MET A 176 4.29 13.15 -4.43
N PRO A 177 3.72 14.36 -4.26
CA PRO A 177 4.50 15.59 -4.34
C PRO A 177 5.67 15.64 -3.35
N GLN A 178 5.55 14.96 -2.20
CA GLN A 178 6.64 14.87 -1.21
C GLN A 178 7.83 14.04 -1.72
N PHE A 179 7.59 13.07 -2.59
CA PHE A 179 8.65 12.28 -3.22
C PHE A 179 9.28 12.95 -4.43
N ASP A 180 8.63 13.97 -4.99
CA ASP A 180 9.14 14.75 -6.14
C ASP A 180 9.82 16.06 -5.72
N GLU A 181 9.63 16.48 -4.47
CA GLU A 181 10.14 17.77 -3.99
C GLU A 181 11.65 17.73 -3.76
N ASN A 182 12.39 18.52 -4.55
CA ASN A 182 13.86 18.57 -4.54
C ASN A 182 14.50 18.81 -3.15
N ARG A 183 13.78 19.50 -2.25
CA ARG A 183 14.27 19.75 -0.89
C ARG A 183 14.42 18.46 -0.08
N ASN A 184 13.55 17.48 -0.33
CA ASN A 184 13.51 16.21 0.39
C ASN A 184 14.62 15.25 -0.06
N TYR A 185 15.31 15.57 -1.16
CA TYR A 185 16.47 14.80 -1.60
C TYR A 185 17.76 15.13 -0.85
N ARG A 186 17.75 16.20 -0.05
CA ARG A 186 18.92 16.62 0.74
C ARG A 186 18.80 16.04 2.14
N TRP A 187 19.96 15.71 2.70
CA TRP A 187 20.05 15.37 4.10
C TRP A 187 19.64 16.58 4.95
N ASP A 188 18.71 16.37 5.86
CA ASP A 188 18.27 17.37 6.82
C ASP A 188 18.33 16.78 8.22
N ALA A 189 19.24 17.33 9.04
CA ALA A 189 19.47 16.87 10.40
C ALA A 189 18.26 17.10 11.31
N GLU A 190 17.45 18.15 11.04
CA GLU A 190 16.26 18.45 11.81
C GLU A 190 15.18 17.40 11.56
N ASN A 191 14.88 17.11 10.30
CA ASN A 191 13.94 16.06 9.93
C ASN A 191 14.37 14.68 10.44
N PHE A 192 15.67 14.38 10.40
CA PHE A 192 16.20 13.14 10.97
C PHE A 192 15.99 13.06 12.49
N ALA A 193 16.31 14.13 13.23
CA ALA A 193 16.12 14.18 14.68
C ALA A 193 14.64 14.08 15.07
N VAL A 194 13.75 14.76 14.36
CA VAL A 194 12.30 14.67 14.56
C VAL A 194 11.80 13.26 14.27
N GLY A 195 12.19 12.67 13.14
CA GLY A 195 11.81 11.32 12.76
C GLY A 195 12.28 10.27 13.78
N LEU A 196 13.53 10.35 14.23
CA LEU A 196 14.08 9.46 15.26
C LEU A 196 13.36 9.63 16.60
N SER A 197 13.00 10.86 16.98
CA SER A 197 12.26 11.14 18.21
C SER A 197 10.85 10.55 18.17
N ILE A 198 10.11 10.75 17.06
CA ILE A 198 8.78 10.16 16.85
C ILE A 198 8.87 8.63 16.85
N PHE A 199 9.86 8.08 16.18
CA PHE A 199 10.11 6.64 16.14
C PHE A 199 10.36 6.07 17.55
N ALA A 200 11.28 6.67 18.31
CA ALA A 200 11.63 6.22 19.66
C ALA A 200 10.43 6.33 20.62
N LEU A 201 9.68 7.43 20.56
CA LEU A 201 8.45 7.59 21.35
C LEU A 201 7.38 6.57 20.97
N GLY A 202 7.18 6.31 19.68
CA GLY A 202 6.24 5.30 19.20
C GLY A 202 6.63 3.89 19.63
N LEU A 203 7.92 3.55 19.54
CA LEU A 203 8.46 2.27 20.00
C LEU A 203 8.29 2.11 21.52
N ALA A 204 8.63 3.14 22.30
CA ALA A 204 8.47 3.12 23.75
C ALA A 204 7.00 2.91 24.15
N LYS A 205 6.06 3.64 23.54
CA LYS A 205 4.62 3.44 23.78
C LYS A 205 4.18 2.01 23.45
N LYS A 206 4.65 1.45 22.33
CA LYS A 206 4.26 0.12 21.87
C LYS A 206 4.86 -1.03 22.68
N VAL A 207 6.02 -0.84 23.31
CA VAL A 207 6.71 -1.88 24.08
C VAL A 207 6.42 -1.78 25.57
N LEU A 208 6.26 -0.57 26.11
CA LEU A 208 6.14 -0.34 27.55
C LEU A 208 4.69 -0.19 28.04
N LEU A 209 3.77 0.32 27.20
CA LEU A 209 2.41 0.67 27.65
C LEU A 209 1.30 -0.21 27.05
N ALA A 210 1.50 -0.77 25.86
CA ALA A 210 0.52 -1.54 25.10
C ALA A 210 0.96 -2.99 24.95
#